data_AF-A0A6L7CHQ5-F1
#
_entry.id   AF-A0A6L7CHQ5-F1
#
_cell.length_a   1.000
_cell.length_b   1.000
_cell.length_c   1.000
_cell.angle_alpha   90.00
_cell.angle_beta   90.00
_cell.angle_gamma   90.00
#
_symmetry.space_group_name_H-M   'P 1'
#
loop_
_entity.id
_entity.type
_entity.pdbx_description
1 polymer ?
#
loop_
_entity_poly.entity_id
_entity_poly.type
_entity_poly.pdbx_seq_one_letter_code
_entity_poly.pdbx_strand_id
1 'polypeptide(L)'
;MEMYFKRMKDEWTGLVEQADPLIRAKAAEIAVAHAHYLSIEFYRIVRIDPHAEEFLSNEQVERQLKSAMERWIINVLSAQVD
;
A
#
# COMPACT_ATOMS: atom_id res chain seq x y z
N MET A 1 3.52 6.75 24.87
CA MET A 1 3.83 6.29 23.50
C MET A 1 3.55 4.80 23.33
N GLU A 2 3.92 3.95 24.29
CA GLU A 2 3.62 2.49 24.27
C GLU A 2 2.14 2.15 24.11
N MET A 3 1.23 2.84 24.81
CA MET A 3 -0.22 2.61 24.68
C MET A 3 -0.80 2.97 23.30
N TYR A 4 -0.13 3.82 22.53
CA TYR A 4 -0.57 4.19 21.17
C TYR A 4 -0.12 3.11 20.18
N PHE A 5 1.15 2.72 20.24
CA PHE A 5 1.68 1.63 19.40
C PHE A 5 0.91 0.32 19.63
N LYS A 6 0.63 -0.01 20.89
CA LYS A 6 -0.17 -1.20 21.23
C LYS A 6 -1.57 -1.13 20.60
N ARG A 7 -2.28 0.00 20.71
CA ARG A 7 -3.61 0.16 20.09
C ARG A 7 -3.58 -0.01 18.58
N MET A 8 -2.61 0.60 17.90
CA MET A 8 -2.49 0.49 16.44
C MET A 8 -2.19 -0.94 16.00
N LYS A 9 -1.34 -1.66 16.74
CA LYS A 9 -1.11 -3.09 16.50
C LYS A 9 -2.39 -3.89 16.69
N ASP A 10 -3.05 -3.74 17.83
CA ASP A 10 -4.27 -4.49 18.16
C ASP A 10 -5.39 -4.24 17.14
N GLU A 11 -5.55 -2.98 16.68
CA GLU A 11 -6.51 -2.62 15.64
C GLU A 11 -6.17 -3.24 14.27
N TRP A 12 -4.91 -3.21 13.84
CA TRP A 12 -4.50 -3.81 12.56
C TRP A 12 -4.64 -5.33 12.61
N THR A 13 -4.17 -5.97 13.68
CA THR A 13 -4.33 -7.41 13.92
C THR A 13 -5.81 -7.79 13.90
N GLY A 14 -6.66 -7.05 14.62
CA GLY A 14 -8.10 -7.29 14.64
C GLY A 14 -8.75 -7.16 13.26
N LEU A 15 -8.34 -6.19 12.44
CA LEU A 15 -8.84 -6.04 11.07
C LEU A 15 -8.53 -7.27 10.21
N VAL A 16 -7.31 -7.81 10.32
CA VAL A 16 -6.88 -8.99 9.55
C VAL A 16 -7.57 -10.26 10.05
N GLU A 17 -7.72 -10.44 11.37
CA GLU A 17 -8.38 -11.61 11.97
C GLU A 17 -9.88 -11.66 11.69
N GLN A 18 -10.56 -10.51 11.68
CA GLN A 18 -12.00 -10.43 11.41
C GLN A 18 -12.35 -10.64 9.94
N ALA A 19 -11.40 -10.42 9.04
CA ALA A 19 -11.60 -10.63 7.61
C ALA A 19 -11.49 -12.11 7.24
N ASP A 20 -12.54 -12.63 6.58
CA ASP A 20 -12.61 -14.01 6.10
C ASP A 20 -11.34 -14.39 5.29
N PRO A 21 -10.71 -15.54 5.56
CA PRO A 21 -9.50 -15.96 4.87
C PRO A 21 -9.61 -16.00 3.34
N LEU A 22 -10.77 -16.38 2.79
CA LEU A 22 -11.00 -16.39 1.33
C LEU A 22 -11.05 -14.98 0.76
N ILE A 23 -11.60 -14.02 1.51
CA ILE A 23 -11.62 -12.61 1.11
C ILE A 23 -10.21 -12.03 1.13
N ARG A 24 -9.42 -12.34 2.17
CA ARG A 24 -8.01 -11.92 2.25
C ARG A 24 -7.17 -12.54 1.13
N ALA A 25 -7.39 -13.81 0.80
CA ALA A 25 -6.71 -14.46 -0.32
C ALA A 25 -7.01 -13.76 -1.66
N LYS A 26 -8.28 -13.36 -1.90
CA LYS A 26 -8.66 -12.59 -3.08
C LYS A 26 -8.04 -11.18 -3.09
N ALA A 27 -7.99 -10.51 -1.95
CA ALA A 27 -7.34 -9.20 -1.83
C ALA A 27 -5.84 -9.29 -2.18
N ALA A 28 -5.15 -10.32 -1.68
CA ALA A 28 -3.76 -10.60 -2.01
C ALA A 28 -3.56 -10.93 -3.49
N GLU A 29 -4.44 -11.75 -4.09
CA GLU A 29 -4.42 -12.07 -5.52
C GLU A 29 -4.53 -10.81 -6.38
N ILE A 30 -5.51 -9.94 -6.08
CA ILE A 30 -5.68 -8.66 -6.76
C ILE A 30 -4.45 -7.75 -6.58
N ALA A 31 -3.89 -7.70 -5.37
CA ALA A 31 -2.70 -6.91 -5.10
C ALA A 31 -1.51 -7.37 -5.95
N VAL A 32 -1.19 -8.67 -5.95
CA VAL A 32 -0.09 -9.21 -6.73
C VAL A 32 -0.30 -9.02 -8.24
N ALA A 33 -1.52 -9.24 -8.73
CA ALA A 33 -1.83 -9.12 -10.16
C ALA A 33 -1.83 -7.67 -10.66
N HIS A 34 -2.16 -6.69 -9.81
CA HIS A 34 -2.44 -5.32 -10.24
C HIS A 34 -1.57 -4.24 -9.59
N ALA A 35 -0.71 -4.54 -8.61
CA ALA A 35 0.09 -3.52 -7.93
C ALA A 35 0.99 -2.72 -8.87
N HIS A 36 1.54 -3.34 -9.93
CA HIS A 36 2.31 -2.62 -10.94
C HIS A 36 1.49 -1.52 -11.62
N TYR A 37 0.31 -1.89 -12.15
CA TYR A 37 -0.62 -0.95 -12.78
C TYR A 37 -1.06 0.15 -11.80
N LEU A 38 -1.45 -0.24 -10.58
CA LEU A 38 -1.89 0.70 -9.54
C LEU A 38 -0.78 1.70 -9.16
N SER A 39 0.48 1.27 -9.11
CA SER A 39 1.61 2.16 -8.80
C SER A 39 1.84 3.22 -9.88
N ILE A 40 1.70 2.83 -11.15
CA ILE A 40 1.83 3.74 -12.28
C ILE A 40 0.68 4.74 -12.28
N GLU A 41 -0.55 4.25 -12.09
CA GLU A 41 -1.74 5.09 -12.12
C GLU A 41 -1.80 6.04 -10.92
N PHE A 42 -1.39 5.59 -9.74
CA PHE A 42 -1.19 6.44 -8.57
C PHE A 42 -0.23 7.59 -8.88
N TYR A 43 0.96 7.28 -9.42
CA TYR A 43 1.94 8.31 -9.75
C TYR A 43 1.41 9.31 -10.79
N ARG A 44 0.70 8.81 -11.82
CA ARG A 44 0.09 9.63 -12.86
C ARG A 44 -0.95 10.60 -12.30
N ILE A 45 -1.82 10.14 -11.40
CA ILE A 45 -2.87 10.96 -10.80
C ILE A 45 -2.28 11.98 -9.83
N VAL A 46 -1.39 11.53 -8.93
CA VAL A 46 -0.80 12.41 -7.90
C VAL A 46 0.02 13.53 -8.52
N ARG A 47 0.75 13.25 -9.60
CA ARG A 47 1.54 14.28 -10.30
C ARG A 47 0.69 15.40 -10.91
N ILE A 48 -0.61 15.20 -11.13
CA ILE A 48 -1.50 16.27 -11.64
C ILE A 48 -1.72 17.37 -10.59
N ASP A 49 -1.62 17.05 -9.30
CA ASP A 49 -1.71 18.03 -8.23
C ASP A 49 -0.42 18.88 -8.19
N PRO A 50 -0.49 20.21 -8.39
CA PRO A 50 0.69 21.08 -8.36
C PRO A 50 1.46 21.02 -7.04
N HIS A 51 0.78 20.78 -5.91
CA HIS A 51 1.42 20.66 -4.61
C HIS A 51 2.15 19.34 -4.44
N ALA A 52 1.76 18.29 -5.16
CA ALA A 52 2.45 17.01 -5.11
C ALA A 52 3.55 16.91 -6.19
N GLU A 53 3.36 17.53 -7.36
CA GLU A 53 4.32 17.51 -8.46
C GLU A 53 5.71 18.01 -8.04
N GLU A 54 5.80 18.99 -7.14
CA GLU A 54 7.09 19.53 -6.66
C GLU A 54 8.00 18.43 -6.08
N PHE A 55 7.41 17.40 -5.44
CA PHE A 55 8.11 16.26 -4.87
C PHE A 55 8.39 15.14 -5.87
N LEU A 56 7.83 15.20 -7.07
CA LEU A 56 7.84 14.14 -8.08
C LEU A 56 8.65 14.51 -9.34
N SER A 57 9.44 15.57 -9.29
CA SER A 57 10.05 16.24 -10.44
C SER A 57 11.22 15.52 -11.14
N ASN A 58 11.69 14.36 -10.65
CA ASN A 58 12.82 13.63 -11.22
C ASN A 58 12.46 12.18 -11.57
N GLU A 59 12.92 11.69 -12.72
CA GLU A 59 12.76 10.30 -13.20
C GLU A 59 13.28 9.27 -12.19
N GLN A 60 14.33 9.58 -11.44
CA GLN A 60 14.83 8.70 -10.38
C GLN A 60 13.81 8.53 -9.25
N VAL A 61 13.11 9.60 -8.87
CA VAL A 61 12.04 9.58 -7.86
C VAL A 61 10.85 8.79 -8.40
N GLU A 62 10.50 8.97 -9.67
CA GLU A 62 9.44 8.21 -10.32
C GLU A 62 9.67 6.70 -10.25
N ARG A 63 10.85 6.23 -10.68
CA ARG A 63 11.19 4.80 -10.68
C ARG A 63 11.20 4.21 -9.28
N GLN A 64 11.77 4.93 -8.31
CA GLN A 64 11.85 4.47 -6.93
C GLN A 64 10.47 4.46 -6.26
N LEU A 65 9.66 5.51 -6.45
CA LEU A 65 8.34 5.62 -5.84
C LEU A 65 7.39 4.56 -6.38
N LYS A 66 7.35 4.33 -7.70
CA LYS A 66 6.52 3.27 -8.29
C LYS A 66 6.86 1.89 -7.73
N SER A 67 8.15 1.54 -7.66
CA SER A 67 8.60 0.27 -7.09
C SER A 67 8.35 0.15 -5.58
N ALA A 68 8.47 1.24 -4.83
CA ALA A 68 8.13 1.25 -3.40
C ALA A 68 6.61 1.10 -3.18
N MET A 69 5.81 1.77 -4.01
CA MET A 69 4.35 1.71 -3.95
C MET A 69 3.82 0.33 -4.33
N GLU A 70 4.38 -0.30 -5.36
CA GLU A 70 4.03 -1.67 -5.74
C GLU A 70 4.25 -2.65 -4.57
N ARG A 71 5.41 -2.56 -3.90
CA ARG A 71 5.70 -3.35 -2.70
C ARG A 71 4.77 -3.02 -1.54
N TRP A 72 4.46 -1.75 -1.34
CA TRP A 72 3.55 -1.31 -0.26
C TRP A 72 2.15 -1.88 -0.44
N ILE A 73 1.59 -1.82 -1.66
CA ILE A 73 0.27 -2.38 -2.00
C ILE A 73 0.24 -3.88 -1.70
N ILE A 74 1.24 -4.64 -2.17
CA ILE A 74 1.31 -6.09 -1.96
C ILE A 74 1.39 -6.41 -0.47
N ASN A 75 2.28 -5.74 0.27
CA ASN A 75 2.49 -6.01 1.69
C ASN A 75 1.24 -5.72 2.53
N VAL A 76 0.55 -4.61 2.26
CA VAL A 76 -0.64 -4.21 3.03
C VAL A 76 -1.82 -5.12 2.71
N LEU A 77 -2.10 -5.38 1.43
CA LEU A 77 -3.27 -6.16 1.02
C LEU A 77 -3.09 -7.68 1.19
N SER A 78 -1.86 -8.15 1.39
CA SER A 78 -1.55 -9.56 1.67
C SER A 78 -1.19 -9.82 3.14
N ALA A 79 -1.40 -8.82 4.02
CA ALA A 79 -0.99 -8.88 5.42
C ALA A 79 -1.57 -10.10 6.15
N GLN A 80 -0.73 -10.70 6.98
CA GLN A 80 -1.07 -11.80 7.88
C GLN A 80 -0.89 -11.34 9.34
N VAL A 81 -1.48 -12.11 10.26
CA VAL A 81 -1.23 -11.96 11.69
C VAL A 81 -0.09 -12.91 12.04
N ASP A 82 1.09 -12.34 12.26
CA ASP A 82 2.29 -13.05 12.75
C ASP A 82 2.50 -12.80 14.25
#